data_AF-A0A2V7J634-F1
#
_entry.id   AF-A0A2V7J634-F1
#
_cell.length_a   1.000
_cell.length_b   1.000
_cell.length_c   1.000
_cell.angle_alpha   90.00
_cell.angle_beta   90.00
_cell.angle_gamma   90.00
#
_symmetry.space_group_name_H-M   'P 1'
#
loop_
_entity.id
_entity.type
_entity.pdbx_description
1 polymer ?
#
loop_
_entity_poly.entity_id
_entity_poly.type
_entity_poly.pdbx_seq_one_letter_code
_entity_poly.pdbx_strand_id
1 'polypeptide(L)'
;MSRVLIECRDLFFRGKLQEVVRGAGAEAVRDEPFDMAVIELGNSPPNAETRIRELVQRGVAVLAFGSHVDAAALRAARDLGARAVPNSQVESALRDALGSQAR
;
A
#
# COMPACT_ATOMS: atom_id res chain seq x y z
N MET A 1 6.20 -9.33 -14.20
CA MET A 1 4.96 -8.60 -13.87
C MET A 1 4.91 -8.49 -12.36
N SER A 2 4.83 -7.27 -11.83
CA SER A 2 4.79 -7.03 -10.38
C SER A 2 3.42 -7.44 -9.84
N ARG A 3 3.42 -8.12 -8.70
CA ARG A 3 2.19 -8.55 -8.01
C ARG A 3 1.98 -7.69 -6.77
N VAL A 4 0.79 -7.10 -6.67
CA VAL A 4 0.47 -6.10 -5.64
C VAL A 4 -0.68 -6.60 -4.77
N LEU A 5 -0.44 -6.77 -3.48
CA LEU A 5 -1.49 -7.00 -2.50
C LEU A 5 -2.19 -5.67 -2.17
N ILE A 6 -3.52 -5.63 -2.14
CA ILE A 6 -4.30 -4.45 -1.75
C ILE A 6 -5.15 -4.80 -0.53
N GLU A 7 -4.73 -4.34 0.64
CA GLU A 7 -5.46 -4.41 1.91
C GLU A 7 -6.14 -3.05 2.16
N CYS A 8 -7.32 -2.88 1.56
CA CYS A 8 -8.17 -1.70 1.70
C CYS A 8 -9.61 -2.17 1.95
N ARG A 9 -10.25 -1.61 2.99
CA ARG A 9 -11.65 -1.94 3.34
C ARG A 9 -12.64 -1.21 2.45
N ASP A 10 -12.32 0.02 2.08
CA ASP A 10 -13.18 0.80 1.20
C ASP A 10 -13.16 0.19 -0.22
N LEU A 11 -14.29 -0.39 -0.62
CA LEU A 11 -14.44 -1.04 -1.93
C LEU A 11 -14.28 -0.07 -3.10
N PHE A 12 -14.64 1.20 -2.90
CA PHE A 12 -14.50 2.24 -3.92
C PHE A 12 -13.03 2.62 -4.11
N PHE A 13 -12.28 2.84 -3.03
CA PHE A 13 -10.85 3.06 -3.10
C PHE A 13 -10.12 1.83 -3.65
N ARG A 14 -10.49 0.64 -3.19
CA ARG A 14 -9.92 -0.62 -3.68
C ARG A 14 -10.06 -0.75 -5.19
N GLY A 15 -11.24 -0.45 -5.76
CA GLY A 15 -11.46 -0.48 -7.21
C GLY A 15 -10.53 0.49 -7.96
N LYS A 16 -10.36 1.71 -7.45
CA LYS A 16 -9.43 2.70 -8.05
C LYS A 16 -7.98 2.22 -8.02
N LEU A 17 -7.54 1.69 -6.88
CA LEU A 17 -6.18 1.18 -6.74
C LEU A 17 -5.92 0.00 -7.68
N GLN A 18 -6.90 -0.90 -7.85
CA GLN A 18 -6.81 -2.00 -8.80
C GLN A 18 -6.64 -1.52 -10.24
N GLU A 19 -7.38 -0.49 -10.65
CA GLU A 19 -7.22 0.10 -11.99
C GLU A 19 -5.86 0.78 -12.17
N VAL A 20 -5.33 1.43 -11.13
CA VAL A 20 -3.96 1.97 -11.16
C VAL A 20 -2.92 0.85 -11.32
N VAL A 21 -3.04 -0.24 -10.55
CA VAL A 21 -2.15 -1.41 -10.65
C VAL A 21 -2.19 -2.01 -12.05
N ARG A 22 -3.39 -2.26 -12.59
CA ARG A 22 -3.57 -2.77 -13.96
C ARG A 22 -3.01 -1.82 -15.02
N GLY A 23 -3.26 -0.53 -14.88
CA GLY A 23 -2.76 0.50 -15.80
C GLY A 23 -1.23 0.61 -15.82
N ALA A 24 -0.57 0.23 -14.73
CA ALA A 24 0.88 0.14 -14.62
C ALA A 24 1.46 -1.21 -15.12
N GLY A 25 0.64 -2.12 -15.62
CA GLY A 25 1.08 -3.45 -16.08
C GLY A 25 1.39 -4.44 -14.94
N ALA A 26 0.92 -4.14 -13.72
CA ALA A 26 1.00 -5.00 -12.55
C ALA A 26 -0.35 -5.71 -12.32
N GLU A 27 -0.34 -6.73 -11.46
CA GLU A 27 -1.53 -7.51 -11.11
C GLU A 27 -1.88 -7.36 -9.64
N ALA A 28 -3.15 -7.06 -9.34
CA ALA A 28 -3.63 -7.00 -7.97
C ALA A 28 -3.98 -8.43 -7.48
N VAL A 29 -3.21 -8.95 -6.54
CA VAL A 29 -3.38 -10.30 -5.98
C VAL A 29 -3.92 -10.26 -4.56
N ARG A 30 -4.46 -11.40 -4.09
CA ARG A 30 -4.93 -11.58 -2.70
C ARG A 30 -4.01 -12.47 -1.88
N ASP A 31 -3.32 -13.38 -2.55
CA ASP A 31 -2.45 -14.38 -1.95
C ASP A 31 -1.03 -14.23 -2.48
N GLU A 32 -0.08 -14.80 -1.75
CA GLU A 32 1.31 -14.84 -2.15
C GLU A 32 1.54 -15.70 -3.41
N PRO A 33 2.59 -15.39 -4.20
CA PRO A 33 3.60 -14.36 -3.96
C PRO A 33 3.17 -12.97 -4.45
N PHE A 34 3.61 -11.93 -3.73
CA PHE A 34 3.51 -10.52 -4.12
C PHE A 34 4.79 -9.75 -3.74
N ASP A 35 5.10 -8.72 -4.51
CA ASP A 35 6.32 -7.92 -4.38
C ASP A 35 6.05 -6.60 -3.64
N MET A 36 4.79 -6.15 -3.65
CA MET A 36 4.34 -4.92 -3.02
C MET A 36 3.01 -5.13 -2.30
N ALA A 37 2.80 -4.40 -1.20
CA ALA A 37 1.53 -4.34 -0.48
C ALA A 37 1.08 -2.88 -0.30
N VAL A 38 -0.20 -2.63 -0.55
CA VAL A 38 -0.87 -1.35 -0.32
C VAL A 38 -1.81 -1.50 0.87
N ILE A 39 -1.55 -0.77 1.96
CA ILE A 39 -2.22 -0.96 3.26
C ILE A 39 -2.92 0.33 3.70
N GLU A 40 -4.21 0.23 4.00
CA GLU A 40 -5.00 1.33 4.59
C GLU A 40 -4.70 1.49 6.09
N LEU A 41 -4.39 2.71 6.52
CA LEU A 41 -4.15 3.13 7.91
C LEU A 41 -5.42 3.77 8.47
N GLY A 42 -5.80 3.34 9.67
CA GLY A 42 -7.04 3.78 10.34
C GLY A 42 -8.25 2.91 9.97
N ASN A 43 -9.14 2.69 10.94
CA ASN A 43 -10.36 1.86 10.84
C ASN A 43 -10.18 0.40 10.37
N SER A 44 -9.01 -0.18 10.70
CA SER A 44 -8.78 -1.62 10.92
C SER A 44 -8.61 -2.46 9.62
N PRO A 45 -7.91 -3.61 9.62
CA PRO A 45 -7.76 -4.54 10.73
C PRO A 45 -6.80 -4.03 11.82
N PRO A 46 -6.89 -4.55 13.06
CA PRO A 46 -6.30 -3.96 14.27
C PRO A 46 -4.76 -3.92 14.30
N ASN A 47 -4.12 -4.33 13.21
CA ASN A 47 -2.73 -4.75 13.16
C ASN A 47 -2.01 -4.19 11.94
N ALA A 48 -2.45 -3.06 11.36
CA ALA A 48 -1.80 -2.47 10.19
C ALA A 48 -0.29 -2.27 10.44
N GLU A 49 0.10 -1.80 11.63
CA GLU A 49 1.52 -1.66 12.02
C GLU A 49 2.26 -3.01 12.09
N THR A 50 1.67 -4.02 12.73
CA THR A 50 2.26 -5.38 12.79
C THR A 50 2.43 -5.95 11.38
N ARG A 51 1.41 -5.77 10.54
CA ARG A 51 1.41 -6.22 9.14
C ARG A 51 2.47 -5.51 8.31
N ILE A 52 2.58 -4.20 8.45
CA ILE A 52 3.65 -3.40 7.82
C ILE A 52 5.02 -3.94 8.23
N ARG A 53 5.23 -4.14 9.53
CA ARG A 53 6.50 -4.65 10.07
C ARG A 53 6.87 -6.01 9.49
N GLU A 54 5.94 -6.96 9.50
CA GLU A 54 6.13 -8.31 8.95
C GLU A 54 6.53 -8.26 7.47
N LEU A 55 5.82 -7.45 6.68
CA LEU A 55 6.06 -7.33 5.25
C LEU A 55 7.41 -6.68 4.93
N VAL A 56 7.76 -5.61 5.65
CA VAL A 56 9.06 -4.94 5.51
C VAL A 56 10.19 -5.89 5.91
N GLN A 57 10.04 -6.65 7.00
CA GLN A 57 11.03 -7.66 7.42
C GLN A 57 11.24 -8.76 6.38
N ARG A 58 10.21 -9.07 5.59
CA ARG A 58 10.27 -10.03 4.48
C ARG A 58 10.80 -9.44 3.17
N GLY A 59 11.12 -8.15 3.15
CA GLY A 59 11.61 -7.44 1.96
C GLY A 59 10.51 -7.04 0.97
N VAL A 60 9.24 -7.10 1.36
CA VAL A 60 8.11 -6.66 0.54
C VAL A 60 8.02 -5.13 0.62
N ALA A 61 7.85 -4.46 -0.53
CA ALA A 61 7.64 -3.02 -0.56
C ALA A 61 6.25 -2.67 -0.01
N VAL A 62 6.16 -1.75 0.96
CA VAL A 62 4.88 -1.39 1.58
C VAL A 62 4.52 0.07 1.30
N LEU A 63 3.36 0.30 0.71
CA LEU A 63 2.72 1.62 0.55
C LEU A 63 1.54 1.72 1.52
N ALA A 64 1.72 2.45 2.60
CA ALA A 64 0.66 2.72 3.56
C ALA A 64 -0.08 4.02 3.19
N PHE A 65 -1.40 4.05 3.35
CA PHE A 65 -2.16 5.28 3.12
C PHE A 65 -3.26 5.46 4.16
N GLY A 66 -3.51 6.69 4.58
CA GLY A 66 -4.52 6.96 5.60
C GLY A 66 -5.06 8.38 5.54
N SER A 67 -6.03 8.64 6.42
CA SER A 67 -6.61 9.98 6.54
C SER A 67 -5.53 11.01 6.87
N HIS A 68 -5.53 12.14 6.17
CA HIS A 68 -4.54 13.21 6.37
C HIS A 68 -4.57 13.83 7.77
N VAL A 69 -5.68 13.66 8.50
CA VAL A 69 -5.80 14.08 9.90
C VAL A 69 -5.11 13.11 10.87
N ASP A 70 -4.75 11.90 10.43
CA ASP A 70 -4.02 10.91 11.22
C ASP A 70 -2.51 10.95 10.90
N ALA A 71 -1.91 12.09 11.19
CA ALA A 71 -0.47 12.29 10.99
C ALA A 71 0.37 11.36 11.88
N ALA A 72 -0.17 10.91 13.02
CA ALA A 72 0.51 9.99 13.93
C ALA A 72 0.63 8.59 13.29
N ALA A 73 -0.45 8.02 12.78
CA ALA A 73 -0.40 6.72 12.09
C ALA A 73 0.49 6.75 10.85
N LEU A 74 0.43 7.85 10.08
CA LEU A 74 1.31 8.02 8.91
C LEU A 74 2.79 8.11 9.30
N ARG A 75 3.12 8.66 10.46
CA ARG A 75 4.51 8.67 10.96
C ARG A 75 4.92 7.28 11.44
N ALA A 76 4.09 6.61 12.23
CA ALA A 76 4.35 5.26 12.70
C ALA A 76 4.61 4.28 11.55
N ALA A 77 3.80 4.33 10.48
CA ALA A 77 4.01 3.50 9.30
C ALA A 77 5.38 3.77 8.62
N ARG A 78 5.82 5.04 8.57
CA ARG A 78 7.14 5.39 8.02
C ARG A 78 8.29 4.91 8.90
N ASP A 79 8.15 5.02 10.22
CA ASP A 79 9.14 4.54 11.17
C ASP A 79 9.33 3.02 11.09
N LEU A 80 8.31 2.29 10.63
CA LEU A 80 8.36 0.86 10.36
C LEU A 80 8.98 0.49 9.00
N GLY A 81 9.33 1.48 8.17
CA GLY A 81 9.94 1.29 6.86
C GLY A 81 8.97 1.28 5.67
N ALA A 82 7.68 1.54 5.88
CA ALA A 82 6.74 1.71 4.78
C ALA A 82 6.81 3.13 4.19
N ARG A 83 6.46 3.27 2.91
CA ARG A 83 6.13 4.57 2.34
C ARG A 83 4.70 4.92 2.76
N ALA A 84 4.52 5.92 3.62
CA ALA A 84 3.18 6.36 4.03
C ALA A 84 2.75 7.65 3.32
N VAL A 85 1.49 7.74 2.86
CA VAL A 85 0.93 8.91 2.17
C VAL A 85 -0.54 9.20 2.55
N PRO A 86 -1.04 10.43 2.40
CA PRO A 86 -2.47 10.71 2.56
C PRO A 86 -3.34 9.99 1.51
N ASN A 87 -4.62 9.74 1.82
CA ASN A 87 -5.60 9.16 0.89
C ASN A 87 -5.66 9.86 -0.48
N SER A 88 -5.50 11.18 -0.54
CA SER A 88 -5.53 11.93 -1.80
C SER A 88 -4.29 11.70 -2.68
N GLN A 89 -3.20 11.19 -2.11
CA GLN A 89 -1.91 10.98 -2.79
C GLN A 89 -1.61 9.50 -3.04
N VAL A 90 -2.45 8.57 -2.56
CA VAL A 90 -2.19 7.13 -2.70
C VAL A 90 -2.08 6.71 -4.16
N GLU A 91 -2.92 7.24 -5.06
CA GLU A 91 -2.91 6.86 -6.47
C GLU A 91 -1.63 7.29 -7.18
N SER A 92 -1.18 8.54 -6.99
CA SER A 92 0.07 9.02 -7.58
C SER A 92 1.26 8.28 -6.99
N ALA A 93 1.29 8.10 -5.66
CA ALA A 93 2.35 7.37 -4.99
C ALA A 93 2.45 5.90 -5.47
N LEU A 94 1.32 5.25 -5.71
CA LEU A 94 1.27 3.90 -6.25
C LEU A 94 1.78 3.83 -7.68
N ARG A 95 1.38 4.77 -8.56
CA ARG A 95 1.93 4.87 -9.92
C ARG A 95 3.44 5.07 -9.91
N ASP A 96 3.94 5.98 -9.06
CA ASP A 96 5.38 6.24 -8.94
C ASP A 96 6.12 4.99 -8.45
N ALA A 97 5.57 4.29 -7.46
CA ALA A 97 6.17 3.10 -6.89
C ALA A 97 6.28 1.98 -7.93
N LEU A 98 5.20 1.73 -8.68
CA LEU A 98 5.18 0.72 -9.75
C LEU A 98 6.05 1.12 -10.95
N GLY A 99 6.07 2.40 -11.32
CA GLY A 99 6.93 2.92 -12.39
C GLY A 99 8.42 2.88 -12.05
N SER A 100 8.78 3.04 -10.77
CA SER A 100 10.17 2.94 -10.30
C SER A 100 10.73 1.50 -10.31
N GLN A 101 9.86 0.48 -10.28
CA GLN A 101 10.26 -0.93 -10.32
C GLN A 101 10.47 -1.46 -11.75
N ALA A 102 10.14 -0.68 -12.77
CA ALA A 102 10.27 -1.05 -14.18
C ALA A 102 11.60 -0.57 -14.82
N ARG A 103 12.50 0.04 -14.03
CA ARG A 103 13.84 0.46 -14.45
C ARG A 103 14.90 -0.43 -13.82
#